data_AF-A0A2B7ZK78-F1
#
_entry.id   AF-A0A2B7ZK78-F1
#
_cell.length_a   1.000
_cell.length_b   1.000
_cell.length_c   1.000
_cell.angle_alpha   90.00
_cell.angle_beta   90.00
_cell.angle_gamma   90.00
#
_symmetry.space_group_name_H-M   'P 1'
#
loop_
_entity.id
_entity.type
_entity.pdbx_description
1 polymer ?
#
loop_
_entity_poly.entity_id
_entity_poly.type
_entity_poly.pdbx_seq_one_letter_code
_entity_poly.pdbx_strand_id
1 'polypeptide(L)' 'MAEQGLVLDKAKMNRGLEALDKALGEDEMIYAFSLIMMVSSGGFLAVSYFQNRLTTEDIDVIIDPEHASDKGLLDKM' A
#
# COMPACT_ATOMS: atom_id res chain seq x y z
N MET A 1 9.60 24.77 15.10
CA MET A 1 8.94 23.61 15.74
C MET A 1 9.11 22.47 14.77
N ALA A 2 9.91 21.45 15.09
CA ALA A 2 10.06 20.30 14.21
C ALA A 2 8.71 19.57 14.15
N GLU A 3 8.20 19.31 12.94
CA GLU A 3 7.06 18.42 12.76
C GLU A 3 7.43 17.11 13.46
N GLN A 4 6.65 16.71 14.47
CA GLN A 4 6.78 15.38 15.04
C GLN A 4 6.40 14.41 13.92
N GLY A 5 7.40 13.73 13.36
CA GLY A 5 7.21 12.76 12.29
C GLY A 5 6.07 11.80 12.65
N LEU A 6 5.17 11.54 11.71
CA LEU A 6 4.03 10.68 11.94
C LEU A 6 4.52 9.27 12.23
N VAL A 7 4.32 8.80 13.46
CA VAL A 7 4.74 7.47 13.88
C VAL A 7 3.59 6.48 13.74
N LEU A 8 3.83 5.39 13.01
CA LEU A 8 2.89 4.33 12.66
C LEU A 8 3.13 3.09 13.53
N ASP A 9 2.12 2.73 14.31
CA ASP A 9 2.02 1.43 14.98
C ASP A 9 1.13 0.49 14.14
N LYS A 10 1.06 -0.80 14.55
CA LYS A 10 0.25 -1.80 13.86
C LYS A 10 -1.22 -1.39 13.66
N ALA A 11 -1.83 -0.75 14.67
CA ALA A 11 -3.23 -0.39 14.61
C ALA A 11 -3.47 0.77 13.62
N LYS A 12 -2.60 1.79 13.65
CA LYS A 12 -2.63 2.90 12.69
C LYS A 12 -2.42 2.43 11.27
N MET A 13 -1.45 1.53 11.04
CA MET A 13 -1.19 0.98 9.71
C MET A 13 -2.39 0.18 9.18
N ASN A 14 -2.97 -0.72 10.00
CA ASN A 14 -4.16 -1.48 9.59
C ASN A 14 -5.32 -0.56 9.21
N ARG A 15 -5.59 0.46 10.04
CA ARG A 15 -6.66 1.43 9.76
C ARG A 15 -6.41 2.22 8.47
N GLY A 16 -5.16 2.59 8.20
CA GLY A 16 -4.78 3.25 6.96
C GLY A 16 -4.97 2.36 5.73
N LEU A 17 -4.56 1.09 5.83
CA LEU A 17 -4.72 0.10 4.76
C LEU A 17 -6.20 -0.20 4.47
N GLU A 18 -7.06 -0.31 5.50
CA GLU A 18 -8.51 -0.46 5.33
C GLU A 18 -9.14 0.75 4.65
N ALA A 19 -8.69 1.96 4.99
CA ALA A 19 -9.18 3.18 4.35
C ALA A 19 -8.72 3.27 2.89
N LEU A 20 -7.48 2.86 2.59
CA LEU A 20 -6.96 2.79 1.24
C LEU A 20 -7.74 1.76 0.40
N ASP A 21 -7.95 0.56 0.92
CA ASP A 21 -8.73 -0.50 0.27
C ASP A 21 -10.15 -0.01 -0.10
N LYS A 22 -10.83 0.62 0.86
CA LYS A 22 -12.15 1.21 0.62
C LYS A 22 -12.13 2.27 -0.50
N ALA A 23 -11.15 3.18 -0.47
CA ALA A 23 -11.04 4.25 -1.46
C ALA A 23 -10.74 3.69 -2.86
N LEU A 24 -9.87 2.68 -2.97
CA LEU A 24 -9.59 2.01 -4.24
C LEU A 24 -10.81 1.27 -4.79
N GLY A 25 -11.65 0.71 -3.90
CA GLY A 25 -12.90 0.05 -4.28
C GLY A 25 -14.02 1.00 -4.76
N GLU A 26 -13.90 2.31 -4.55
CA GLU A 26 -14.85 3.30 -5.09
C GLU A 26 -14.59 3.62 -6.58
N ASP A 27 -13.40 3.33 -7.10
CA ASP A 27 -13.03 3.55 -8.49
C ASP A 27 -13.10 2.23 -9.28
N GLU A 28 -14.15 2.09 -10.09
CA GLU A 28 -14.40 0.89 -10.91
C GLU A 28 -13.24 0.58 -11.87
N MET A 29 -12.48 1.58 -12.33
CA MET A 29 -11.34 1.37 -13.22
C MET A 29 -10.12 0.84 -12.46
N ILE A 30 -9.88 1.27 -11.24
CA ILE A 30 -8.80 0.74 -10.40
C ILE A 30 -9.11 -0.70 -9.97
N TYR A 31 -10.37 -0.97 -9.63
CA TYR A 31 -10.83 -2.30 -9.23
C TYR A 31 -10.79 -3.32 -10.39
N ALA A 32 -11.20 -2.91 -11.61
CA ALA A 32 -11.33 -3.82 -12.75
C ALA A 32 -10.00 -4.37 -13.30
N PHE A 33 -8.87 -3.74 -12.98
CA PHE A 33 -7.54 -4.10 -13.52
C PHE A 33 -6.58 -4.68 -12.47
N SER A 34 -7.05 -5.06 -11.28
CA SER A 34 -6.08 -5.32 -10.21
C SER A 34 -6.37 -6.47 -9.25
N LEU A 35 -5.69 -7.58 -9.49
CA LEU A 35 -4.94 -8.18 -8.40
C LEU A 35 -3.71 -7.28 -8.17
N ILE A 36 -3.84 -6.23 -7.34
CA ILE A 36 -2.65 -5.47 -6.91
C ILE A 36 -1.85 -6.43 -6.01
N MET A 37 -0.88 -7.13 -6.59
CA MET A 37 0.08 -7.87 -5.78
C MET A 37 0.98 -6.85 -5.09
N MET A 38 0.64 -6.54 -3.84
CA MET A 38 1.44 -5.69 -2.97
C MET A 38 2.38 -6.54 -2.11
N VAL A 39 3.67 -6.32 -2.26
CA VAL A 39 4.70 -6.83 -1.35
C VAL A 39 5.20 -5.67 -0.51
N SER A 40 5.00 -5.75 0.80
CA SER A 40 5.57 -4.78 1.74
C SER A 40 6.80 -5.35 2.43
N SER A 41 7.86 -4.56 2.47
CA SER A 41 9.12 -4.89 3.14
C SER A 41 9.40 -3.90 4.28
N GLY A 42 10.51 -4.09 5.01
CA GLY A 42 10.96 -3.08 5.97
C GLY A 42 10.10 -2.93 7.23
N GLY A 43 9.81 -1.68 7.61
CA GLY A 43 9.23 -1.33 8.90
C GLY A 43 7.86 -1.94 9.16
N PHE A 44 7.03 -2.07 8.12
CA PHE A 44 5.71 -2.70 8.20
C PHE A 44 5.81 -4.16 8.67
N LEU A 45 6.70 -4.97 8.09
CA LEU A 45 6.92 -6.36 8.51
C LEU A 45 7.41 -6.45 9.97
N ALA A 46 8.38 -5.60 10.32
CA ALA A 46 8.98 -5.57 11.66
C ALA A 46 7.96 -5.24 12.75
N VAL A 47 7.02 -4.33 12.47
CA VAL A 47 5.99 -3.90 13.43
C VAL A 47 4.76 -4.82 13.42
N SER A 48 4.25 -5.18 12.23
CA SER A 48 2.96 -5.87 12.09
C SER A 48 3.04 -7.38 12.31
N TYR A 49 4.16 -8.01 11.94
CA TYR A 49 4.30 -9.48 11.93
C TYR A 49 5.38 -9.99 12.87
N PHE A 50 6.60 -9.47 12.78
CA PHE A 50 7.68 -9.91 13.68
C PHE A 50 7.57 -9.29 15.08
N GLN A 51 6.90 -8.14 15.19
CA GLN A 51 6.70 -7.41 16.44
C GLN A 51 8.02 -7.11 17.20
N ASN A 52 9.13 -7.02 16.47
CA ASN A 52 10.45 -6.71 17.02
C ASN A 52 10.75 -5.20 17.03
N ARG A 53 9.82 -4.38 16.51
CA ARG A 53 9.76 -2.92 16.67
C ARG A 53 8.35 -2.51 17.06
N LEU A 54 8.22 -1.44 17.83
CA LEU A 54 6.92 -0.90 18.24
C LEU A 54 6.27 -0.05 17.14
N THR A 55 7.09 0.63 16.34
CA THR A 55 6.62 1.62 15.35
C THR A 55 7.56 1.73 14.14
N THR A 56 7.05 2.33 13.07
CA THR A 56 7.75 2.75 11.84
C THR A 56 7.25 4.13 11.41
N GLU A 57 7.89 4.78 10.44
CA GLU A 57 7.49 6.11 9.94
C GLU A 57 6.70 6.03 8.63
N ASP A 58 6.90 4.96 7.86
CA ASP A 58 6.37 4.74 6.52
C ASP A 58 5.95 3.28 6.26
N ILE A 59 5.33 3.06 5.09
CA ILE A 59 5.01 1.74 4.54
C ILE A 59 5.57 1.68 3.12
N ASP A 60 6.63 0.89 2.91
CA ASP A 60 7.15 0.62 1.58
C ASP A 60 6.35 -0.50 0.91
N VAL A 61 5.95 -0.26 -0.34
CA VAL A 61 5.18 -1.22 -1.15
C VAL A 61 5.79 -1.34 -2.54
N ILE A 62 5.92 -2.58 -3.02
CA ILE A 62 6.20 -2.88 -4.42
C ILE A 62 4.89 -3.37 -5.02
N ILE A 63 4.48 -2.73 -6.11
CA ILE A 63 3.29 -3.09 -6.86
C ILE A 63 3.75 -3.68 -8.19
N ASP A 64 3.29 -4.88 -8.51
CA ASP A 64 3.43 -5.46 -9.84
C ASP A 64 2.23 -5.04 -10.72
N PRO A 65 2.42 -4.18 -11.73
CA PRO A 65 1.35 -3.80 -12.63
C PRO A 65 1.12 -4.91 -13.65
N GLU A 66 0.16 -5.79 -13.37
CA GLU A 66 -0.20 -6.97 -14.17
C GLU A 66 -0.49 -6.65 -15.66
N HIS A 67 -0.74 -5.38 -15.99
CA HIS A 67 -1.01 -4.88 -17.35
C HIS A 67 -0.02 -3.83 -17.88
N ALA A 68 1.10 -3.53 -17.21
CA ALA A 68 2.04 -2.51 -17.71
C ALA A 68 2.62 -2.81 -19.10
N SER A 69 2.67 -4.09 -19.47
CA SER A 69 3.13 -4.58 -20.78
C SER A 69 2.01 -4.83 -21.79
N ASP A 70 0.74 -4.54 -21.44
CA ASP A 70 -0.40 -4.81 -22.32
C ASP A 70 -0.55 -3.70 -23.38
N LYS A 71 0.00 -3.97 -24.57
CA LYS A 71 -0.02 -3.04 -25.72
C LYS A 71 -1.43 -2.62 -26.13
N GLY A 72 -2.44 -3.50 -25.95
CA GLY A 72 -3.82 -3.20 -26.31
C GLY A 72 -4.47 -2.12 -25.43
N LEU A 73 -3.94 -1.89 -24.23
CA LEU A 73 -4.35 -0.84 -23.31
C LEU A 73 -3.60 0.48 -23.61
N LEU A 74 -2.30 0.39 -23.89
CA LEU A 74 -1.43 1.55 -24.14
C LEU A 74 -1.73 2.24 -25.48
N ASP A 75 -2.16 1.51 -26.51
CA ASP A 75 -2.51 2.07 -27.82
C ASP A 75 -3.86 2.84 -27.82
N LYS A 76 -4.62 2.78 -26.71
CA LYS A 76 -5.94 3.43 -26.57
C LYS A 76 -5.93 4.66 -25.65
N MET A 77 -4.78 5.05 -25.10
CA MET A 77 -4.57 6.28 -24.33
C MET A 77 -3.88 7.34 -25.19
#